data_AF-A0A8T6PHD4-F1
#
_entry.id   AF-A0A8T6PHD4-F1
#
_cell.length_a   1.000
_cell.length_b   1.000
_cell.length_c   1.000
_cell.angle_alpha   90.00
_cell.angle_beta   90.00
_cell.angle_gamma   90.00
#
_symmetry.space_group_name_H-M   'P 1'
#
loop_
_entity.id
_entity.type
_entity.pdbx_description
1 polymer ?
#
loop_
_entity_poly.entity_id
_entity_poly.type
_entity_poly.pdbx_seq_one_letter_code
_entity_poly.pdbx_strand_id
1 'polypeptide(L)'
;MPYYVAIEGVIGVGKTTLARYLERELRTTLLLEEFEENPFLSKFYQDRARYAFQTQVFFLLSRYDQQHRINQLPRPLVSDYIFAKDHLFAEQNLSGDELTTYQRVYEALAANIPSPDLLVYLRADTPVLMAQIARRDRPYERNMDPDYIEKLRVAYEQFVTEYTDAPVLTIDTNELDFVQNEDERTLVIDQIRGKLGVGPRQAALPGLRENDHTVAINPIAHLSKFDADDAGLETSERRLGDFQRFHHEFDQLHRFDTDLFLNFALLQEEIGELSHELITWWRDHEDHKPEVSDALSNEFADVLAYLLKLANYTGIDLETAYLRKMKVNQQRQWGSPQG
;
A
#
# COMPACT_ATOMS: atom_id res chain seq x y z
N MET A 1 -1.02 -2.96 -11.46
CA MET A 1 0.04 -2.40 -12.33
C MET A 1 1.38 -2.51 -11.61
N PRO A 2 2.48 -2.91 -12.27
CA PRO A 2 3.82 -2.86 -11.69
C PRO A 2 4.24 -1.39 -11.50
N TYR A 3 4.68 -1.00 -10.30
CA TYR A 3 5.09 0.38 -9.98
C TYR A 3 6.41 0.44 -9.21
N TYR A 4 7.04 1.60 -9.24
CA TYR A 4 8.22 2.00 -8.50
C TYR A 4 7.89 3.23 -7.64
N VAL A 5 7.90 3.07 -6.33
CA VAL A 5 7.81 4.21 -5.40
C VAL A 5 9.19 4.48 -4.82
N ALA A 6 9.56 5.75 -4.73
CA ALA A 6 10.69 6.18 -3.92
C ALA A 6 10.22 7.11 -2.81
N ILE A 7 10.82 6.98 -1.62
CA ILE A 7 10.53 7.84 -0.47
C ILE A 7 11.73 8.73 -0.23
N GLU A 8 11.50 10.04 -0.14
CA GLU A 8 12.52 11.04 0.10
C GLU A 8 12.21 11.92 1.30
N GLY A 9 13.24 12.61 1.79
CA GLY A 9 13.15 13.52 2.91
C GLY A 9 14.40 13.57 3.77
N VAL A 10 14.44 14.55 4.67
CA VAL A 10 15.62 14.83 5.49
C VAL A 10 15.96 13.65 6.41
N ILE A 11 17.21 13.60 6.88
CA ILE A 11 17.66 12.62 7.89
C ILE A 11 16.74 12.73 9.12
N GLY A 12 16.26 11.59 9.62
CA GLY A 12 15.37 11.52 10.78
C GLY A 12 13.92 11.21 10.42
N VAL A 13 13.42 11.70 9.27
CA VAL A 13 11.97 11.81 8.95
C VAL A 13 11.18 10.48 8.83
N GLY A 14 11.84 9.32 8.89
CA GLY A 14 11.16 8.01 8.88
C GLY A 14 11.05 7.30 7.52
N LYS A 15 11.85 7.67 6.52
CA LYS A 15 11.87 7.05 5.17
C LYS A 15 11.93 5.52 5.18
N THR A 16 12.99 4.96 5.79
CA THR A 16 13.21 3.51 5.87
C THR A 16 12.05 2.80 6.58
N THR A 17 11.47 3.44 7.59
CA THR A 17 10.32 2.91 8.32
C THR A 17 9.10 2.82 7.42
N LEU A 18 8.79 3.88 6.66
CA LEU A 18 7.68 3.87 5.72
C LEU A 18 7.90 2.86 4.58
N ALA A 19 9.12 2.78 4.04
CA ALA A 19 9.47 1.82 2.99
C ALA A 19 9.23 0.37 3.44
N ARG A 20 9.60 0.03 4.69
CA ARG A 20 9.34 -1.27 5.31
C ARG A 20 7.85 -1.54 5.54
N TYR A 21 7.05 -0.51 5.82
CA TYR A 21 5.60 -0.68 5.90
C TYR A 21 5.00 -0.96 4.51
N LEU A 22 5.40 -0.21 3.49
CA LEU A 22 4.95 -0.44 2.11
C LEU A 22 5.34 -1.82 1.58
N GLU A 23 6.57 -2.28 1.87
CA GLU A 23 7.04 -3.64 1.57
C GLU A 23 6.04 -4.70 2.07
N ARG A 24 5.65 -4.61 3.35
CA ARG A 24 4.77 -5.60 3.99
C ARG A 24 3.33 -5.51 3.49
N GLU A 25 2.82 -4.29 3.38
CA GLU A 25 1.39 -3.99 3.18
C GLU A 25 0.99 -4.09 1.71
N LEU A 26 1.90 -3.73 0.82
CA LEU A 26 1.69 -3.77 -0.62
C LEU A 26 2.48 -4.90 -1.31
N ARG A 27 3.18 -5.73 -0.52
CA ARG A 27 3.99 -6.87 -0.99
C ARG A 27 5.01 -6.47 -2.06
N THR A 28 5.69 -5.35 -1.85
CA THR A 28 6.68 -4.84 -2.80
C THR A 28 8.06 -5.45 -2.54
N THR A 29 8.88 -5.56 -3.58
CA THR A 29 10.33 -5.61 -3.42
C THR A 29 10.78 -4.34 -2.68
N LEU A 30 11.82 -4.45 -1.88
CA LEU A 30 12.39 -3.33 -1.16
C LEU A 30 13.86 -3.11 -1.53
N LEU A 31 14.20 -1.86 -1.83
CA LEU A 31 15.57 -1.38 -1.97
C LEU A 31 15.85 -0.36 -0.86
N LEU A 32 16.86 -0.61 -0.02
CA LEU A 32 17.26 0.33 1.02
C LEU A 32 18.65 0.88 0.74
N GLU A 33 18.88 2.13 1.14
CA GLU A 33 20.20 2.73 1.12
C GLU A 33 21.18 2.04 2.08
N GLU A 34 22.34 1.62 1.56
CA GLU A 34 23.42 0.97 2.31
C GLU A 34 24.41 1.99 2.90
N PHE A 35 23.93 2.91 3.75
CA PHE A 35 24.79 3.96 4.32
C PHE A 35 25.78 3.45 5.39
N GLU A 36 25.50 2.30 6.02
CA GLU A 36 26.34 1.75 7.10
C GLU A 36 27.69 1.20 6.59
N GLU A 37 27.78 0.87 5.30
CA GLU A 37 28.99 0.35 4.69
C GLU A 37 30.03 1.44 4.40
N ASN A 38 29.65 2.71 4.50
CA ASN A 38 30.52 3.84 4.17
C ASN A 38 31.63 4.01 5.24
N PRO A 39 32.91 3.72 4.92
CA PRO A 39 34.00 3.76 5.89
C PRO A 39 34.41 5.18 6.30
N PHE A 40 33.87 6.20 5.62
CA PHE A 40 34.13 7.60 5.88
C PHE A 40 33.02 8.28 6.69
N LEU A 41 31.81 7.69 6.76
CA LEU A 41 30.64 8.33 7.35
C LEU A 41 30.86 8.76 8.81
N SER A 42 31.41 7.87 9.64
CA SER A 42 31.70 8.22 11.03
C SER A 42 32.74 9.34 11.16
N LYS A 43 33.72 9.38 10.25
CA LYS A 43 34.78 10.42 10.22
C LYS A 43 34.25 11.74 9.69
N PHE A 44 33.32 11.72 8.75
CA PHE A 44 32.61 12.90 8.25
C PHE A 44 31.89 13.64 9.37
N TYR A 45 31.20 12.94 10.26
CA TYR A 45 30.57 13.59 11.41
C TYR A 45 31.56 14.15 12.45
N GLN A 46 32.82 13.73 12.42
CA GLN A 46 33.88 14.27 13.27
C GLN A 46 34.61 15.47 12.62
N ASP A 47 34.83 15.42 11.31
CA ASP A 47 35.54 16.44 10.54
C ASP A 47 34.99 16.47 9.09
N ARG A 48 33.93 17.25 8.89
CA ARG A 48 33.24 17.33 7.60
C ARG A 48 34.15 17.85 6.50
N ALA A 49 34.92 18.90 6.77
CA ALA A 49 35.78 19.55 5.78
C ALA A 49 36.81 18.57 5.19
N ARG A 50 37.30 17.61 5.99
CA ARG A 50 38.31 16.64 5.55
C ARG A 50 37.73 15.41 4.86
N TYR A 51 36.53 14.97 5.26
CA TYR A 51 35.97 13.69 4.87
C TYR A 51 34.73 13.78 3.97
N ALA A 52 34.22 14.98 3.71
CA ALA A 52 33.03 15.18 2.88
C ALA A 52 33.19 14.56 1.49
N PHE A 53 34.28 14.84 0.78
CA PHE A 53 34.46 14.37 -0.59
C PHE A 53 34.47 12.84 -0.69
N GLN A 54 35.25 12.15 0.14
CA GLN A 54 35.33 10.69 0.14
C GLN A 54 33.99 10.06 0.54
N THR A 55 33.28 10.70 1.47
CA THR A 55 31.94 10.26 1.90
C THR A 55 30.94 10.37 0.76
N GLN A 56 30.92 11.49 0.04
CA GLN A 56 30.01 11.72 -1.09
C GLN A 56 30.32 10.81 -2.28
N VAL A 57 31.61 10.64 -2.64
CA VAL A 57 31.99 9.73 -3.74
C VAL A 57 31.60 8.28 -3.41
N PHE A 58 31.75 7.85 -2.15
CA PHE A 58 31.28 6.52 -1.73
C PHE A 58 29.76 6.37 -1.90
N PHE A 59 28.99 7.36 -1.41
CA PHE A 59 27.53 7.34 -1.57
C PHE A 59 27.11 7.31 -3.04
N LEU A 60 27.73 8.14 -3.88
CA LEU A 60 27.45 8.19 -5.31
C LEU A 60 27.63 6.82 -5.98
N LEU A 61 28.76 6.15 -5.72
CA LEU A 61 29.08 4.86 -6.32
C LEU A 61 28.20 3.72 -5.79
N SER A 62 27.96 3.68 -4.47
CA SER A 62 27.08 2.68 -3.85
C SER A 62 25.64 2.81 -4.37
N ARG A 63 25.12 4.05 -4.43
CA ARG A 63 23.78 4.31 -4.98
C ARG A 63 23.70 3.98 -6.46
N TYR A 64 24.74 4.27 -7.24
CA TYR A 64 24.76 3.88 -8.65
C TYR A 64 24.67 2.36 -8.82
N ASP A 65 25.46 1.58 -8.07
CA ASP A 65 25.44 0.11 -8.15
C ASP A 65 24.07 -0.47 -7.80
N GLN A 66 23.43 0.07 -6.75
CA GLN A 66 22.07 -0.32 -6.35
C GLN A 66 21.01 0.10 -7.39
N GLN A 67 21.01 1.36 -7.82
CA GLN A 67 19.95 1.96 -8.65
C GLN A 67 20.04 1.52 -10.11
N HIS A 68 21.23 1.27 -10.65
CA HIS A 68 21.40 0.76 -12.01
C HIS A 68 20.70 -0.60 -12.23
N ARG A 69 20.51 -1.36 -11.14
CA ARG A 69 19.89 -2.69 -11.16
C ARG A 69 18.38 -2.66 -10.92
N ILE A 70 17.78 -1.48 -10.71
CA ILE A 70 16.34 -1.34 -10.41
C ILE A 70 15.46 -2.00 -11.48
N ASN A 71 15.81 -1.84 -12.76
CA ASN A 71 15.04 -2.44 -13.86
C ASN A 71 15.09 -3.98 -13.88
N GLN A 72 15.99 -4.59 -13.11
CA GLN A 72 16.12 -6.05 -12.94
C GLN A 72 15.37 -6.55 -11.70
N LEU A 73 14.91 -5.65 -10.83
CA LEU A 73 14.20 -6.00 -9.61
C LEU A 73 12.72 -6.30 -9.89
N PRO A 74 12.10 -7.27 -9.18
CA PRO A 74 10.67 -7.52 -9.32
C PRO A 74 9.85 -6.30 -8.94
N ARG A 75 8.77 -6.05 -9.68
CA ARG A 75 7.76 -5.03 -9.36
C ARG A 75 6.56 -5.67 -8.64
N PRO A 76 5.85 -4.94 -7.77
CA PRO A 76 6.09 -3.55 -7.37
C PRO A 76 7.37 -3.39 -6.52
N LEU A 77 8.01 -2.23 -6.59
CA LEU A 77 9.24 -1.89 -5.86
C LEU A 77 9.03 -0.63 -5.03
N VAL A 78 9.57 -0.62 -3.81
CA VAL A 78 9.75 0.60 -3.03
C VAL A 78 11.23 0.81 -2.69
N SER A 79 11.68 2.05 -2.81
CA SER A 79 13.01 2.50 -2.38
C SER A 79 12.89 3.57 -1.31
N ASP A 80 13.78 3.60 -0.32
CA ASP A 80 13.84 4.70 0.67
C ASP A 80 14.74 5.87 0.23
N TYR A 81 15.09 5.89 -1.07
CA TYR A 81 15.82 6.96 -1.71
C TYR A 81 15.73 6.95 -3.25
N ILE A 82 16.08 8.08 -3.87
CA ILE A 82 16.39 8.25 -5.30
C ILE A 82 17.85 8.65 -5.49
N PHE A 83 18.40 8.37 -6.67
CA PHE A 83 19.76 8.77 -7.02
C PHE A 83 19.96 10.29 -6.98
N ALA A 84 18.96 11.06 -7.41
CA ALA A 84 19.04 12.52 -7.51
C ALA A 84 19.31 13.25 -6.18
N LYS A 85 19.00 12.62 -5.04
CA LYS A 85 19.23 13.22 -3.72
C LYS A 85 20.71 13.47 -3.43
N ASP A 86 21.63 12.72 -4.05
CA ASP A 86 23.05 12.76 -3.71
C ASP A 86 23.63 14.14 -3.95
N HIS A 87 23.16 14.80 -5.02
CA HIS A 87 23.54 16.16 -5.35
C HIS A 87 23.26 17.15 -4.22
N LEU A 88 22.14 17.00 -3.50
CA LEU A 88 21.78 17.87 -2.37
C LEU A 88 22.81 17.79 -1.25
N PHE A 89 23.30 16.60 -0.94
CA PHE A 89 24.33 16.43 0.09
C PHE A 89 25.69 16.93 -0.39
N ALA A 90 26.03 16.74 -1.66
CA ALA A 90 27.27 17.24 -2.23
C ALA A 90 27.35 18.77 -2.21
N GLU A 91 26.30 19.47 -2.61
CA GLU A 91 26.26 20.94 -2.60
C GLU A 91 26.39 21.55 -1.20
N GLN A 92 25.87 20.86 -0.18
CA GLN A 92 25.97 21.34 1.21
C GLN A 92 27.33 21.05 1.86
N ASN A 93 28.10 20.10 1.33
CA ASN A 93 29.31 19.61 2.00
C ASN A 93 30.60 19.80 1.18
N LEU A 94 30.50 20.02 -0.13
CA LEU A 94 31.64 20.17 -1.04
C LEU A 94 31.70 21.60 -1.59
N SER A 95 32.90 22.02 -1.98
CA SER A 95 33.12 23.32 -2.61
C SER A 95 34.29 23.27 -3.58
N GLY A 96 34.39 24.27 -4.47
CA GLY A 96 35.49 24.41 -5.42
C GLY A 96 35.71 23.17 -6.30
N ASP A 97 36.95 22.70 -6.36
CA ASP A 97 37.36 21.57 -7.21
C ASP A 97 36.71 20.25 -6.80
N GLU A 98 36.41 20.05 -5.50
CA GLU A 98 35.75 18.84 -5.01
C GLU A 98 34.32 18.74 -5.54
N LEU A 99 33.54 19.83 -5.45
CA LEU A 99 32.18 19.88 -5.98
C LEU A 99 32.17 19.73 -7.50
N THR A 100 33.09 20.42 -8.19
CA THR A 100 33.22 20.32 -9.66
C THR A 100 33.54 18.90 -10.11
N THR A 101 34.43 18.21 -9.37
CA THR A 101 34.79 16.82 -9.66
C THR A 101 33.62 15.90 -9.41
N TYR A 102 32.94 16.07 -8.27
CA TYR A 102 31.75 15.30 -7.92
C TYR A 102 30.66 15.43 -9.00
N GLN A 103 30.34 16.66 -9.44
CA GLN A 103 29.29 16.91 -10.43
C GLN A 103 29.56 16.21 -11.76
N ARG A 104 30.81 16.23 -12.24
CA ARG A 104 31.21 15.51 -13.46
C ARG A 104 30.98 14.01 -13.35
N VAL A 105 31.28 13.41 -12.19
CA VAL A 105 31.05 11.97 -11.96
C VAL A 105 29.56 11.69 -11.88
N TYR A 106 28.81 12.53 -11.16
CA TYR A 106 27.36 12.42 -11.03
C TYR A 106 26.66 12.44 -12.40
N GLU A 107 26.97 13.42 -13.24
CA GLU A 107 26.40 13.56 -14.59
C GLU A 107 26.67 12.32 -15.46
N ALA A 108 27.89 11.76 -15.37
CA ALA A 108 28.26 10.56 -16.12
C ALA A 108 27.48 9.31 -15.70
N LEU A 109 27.07 9.23 -14.44
CA LEU A 109 26.36 8.08 -13.86
C LEU A 109 24.83 8.22 -13.95
N ALA A 110 24.31 9.44 -13.83
CA ALA A 110 22.88 9.72 -13.74
C ALA A 110 22.07 9.30 -14.99
N ALA A 111 22.69 9.35 -16.18
CA ALA A 111 22.00 9.21 -17.46
C ALA A 111 21.21 7.89 -17.66
N ASN A 112 21.50 6.85 -16.89
CA ASN A 112 20.88 5.53 -17.03
C ASN A 112 20.11 5.08 -15.77
N ILE A 113 19.81 6.00 -14.86
CA ILE A 113 19.06 5.68 -13.65
C ILE A 113 17.56 5.88 -13.89
N PRO A 114 16.71 4.85 -13.64
CA PRO A 114 15.28 4.97 -13.81
C PRO A 114 14.65 5.86 -12.73
N SER A 115 13.75 6.75 -13.14
CA SER A 115 12.92 7.54 -12.23
C SER A 115 11.80 6.70 -11.60
N PRO A 116 11.32 7.05 -10.39
CA PRO A 116 10.14 6.42 -9.80
C PRO A 116 8.86 6.78 -10.56
N ASP A 117 7.83 5.95 -10.41
CA ASP A 117 6.46 6.27 -10.84
C ASP A 117 5.77 7.24 -9.86
N LEU A 118 6.23 7.27 -8.61
CA LEU A 118 5.78 8.20 -7.57
C LEU A 118 6.92 8.51 -6.60
N LEU A 119 7.18 9.79 -6.37
CA LEU A 119 8.05 10.26 -5.29
C LEU A 119 7.19 10.63 -4.07
N VAL A 120 7.42 9.97 -2.94
CA VAL A 120 6.79 10.31 -1.66
C VAL A 120 7.77 11.14 -0.85
N TYR A 121 7.49 12.43 -0.68
CA TYR A 121 8.33 13.33 0.12
C TYR A 121 7.77 13.45 1.53
N LEU A 122 8.52 12.98 2.52
CA LEU A 122 8.21 13.16 3.92
C LEU A 122 8.81 14.48 4.41
N ARG A 123 7.93 15.36 4.90
CA ARG A 123 8.25 16.70 5.36
C ARG A 123 8.10 16.79 6.88
N ALA A 124 9.12 17.32 7.56
CA ALA A 124 9.03 17.67 8.97
C ALA A 124 9.91 18.88 9.27
N ASP A 125 9.59 19.56 10.36
CA ASP A 125 10.36 20.70 10.85
C ASP A 125 11.61 20.21 11.58
N THR A 126 12.65 21.04 11.57
CA THR A 126 13.96 20.72 12.18
C THR A 126 13.87 20.23 13.63
N PRO A 127 13.03 20.80 14.53
CA PRO A 127 12.87 20.26 15.88
C PRO A 127 12.38 18.81 15.92
N VAL A 128 11.44 18.44 15.04
CA VAL A 128 10.90 17.07 14.93
C VAL A 128 11.98 16.13 14.41
N LEU A 129 12.70 16.53 13.35
CA LEU A 129 13.80 15.77 12.77
C LEU A 129 14.91 15.50 13.82
N MET A 130 15.31 16.53 14.57
CA MET A 130 16.32 16.42 15.61
C MET A 130 15.90 15.46 16.74
N ALA A 131 14.63 15.51 17.17
CA ALA A 131 14.09 14.58 18.16
C ALA A 131 14.13 13.12 17.65
N GLN A 132 13.77 12.88 16.39
CA GLN A 132 13.81 11.56 15.76
C GLN A 132 15.24 11.05 15.58
N ILE A 133 16.18 11.90 15.18
CA ILE A 133 17.61 11.58 15.08
C ILE A 133 18.14 11.14 16.45
N ALA A 134 17.84 11.90 17.51
CA ALA A 134 18.25 11.57 18.87
C ALA A 134 17.68 10.20 19.33
N ARG A 135 16.42 9.91 19.00
CA ARG A 135 15.75 8.64 19.35
C ARG A 135 16.39 7.40 18.70
N ARG A 136 16.99 7.54 17.51
CA ARG A 136 17.65 6.42 16.79
C ARG A 136 18.97 5.99 17.40
N ASP A 137 19.57 6.82 18.25
CA ASP A 137 20.83 6.59 18.98
C ASP A 137 21.99 6.03 18.13
N ARG A 138 22.11 6.48 16.88
CA ARG A 138 23.27 6.14 16.04
C ARG A 138 24.50 6.89 16.56
N PRO A 139 25.61 6.20 16.91
CA PRO A 139 26.76 6.84 17.55
C PRO A 139 27.33 8.04 16.80
N TYR A 140 27.31 7.98 15.46
CA TYR A 140 27.82 9.04 14.59
C TYR A 140 26.82 10.19 14.37
N GLU A 141 25.56 10.07 14.79
CA GLU A 141 24.54 11.13 14.69
C GLU A 141 24.37 11.92 16.00
N ARG A 142 24.95 11.49 17.13
CA ARG A 142 24.69 12.07 18.47
C ARG A 142 24.97 13.56 18.62
N ASN A 143 25.91 14.09 17.84
CA ASN A 143 26.29 15.50 17.84
C ASN A 143 25.88 16.21 16.53
N MET A 144 24.75 15.79 15.95
CA MET A 144 24.21 16.40 14.74
C MET A 144 23.94 17.89 14.98
N ASP A 145 24.50 18.72 14.12
CA ASP A 145 24.26 20.18 14.12
C ASP A 145 22.84 20.50 13.62
N PRO A 146 21.98 21.14 14.42
CA PRO A 146 20.64 21.56 13.99
C PRO A 146 20.66 22.49 12.77
N ASP A 147 21.63 23.40 12.66
CA ASP A 147 21.71 24.35 11.55
C ASP A 147 22.01 23.63 10.23
N TYR A 148 22.75 22.52 10.31
CA TYR A 148 22.98 21.66 9.15
C TYR A 148 21.70 20.93 8.72
N ILE A 149 20.90 20.43 9.67
CA ILE A 149 19.62 19.80 9.36
C ILE A 149 18.65 20.82 8.74
N GLU A 150 18.64 22.06 9.23
CA GLU A 150 17.83 23.13 8.65
C GLU A 150 18.25 23.47 7.21
N LYS A 151 19.56 23.57 6.95
CA LYS A 151 20.07 23.78 5.57
C LYS A 151 19.65 22.65 4.64
N LEU A 152 19.75 21.39 5.09
CA LEU A 152 19.28 20.25 4.32
C LEU A 152 17.76 20.33 4.08
N ARG A 153 16.98 20.67 5.10
CA ARG A 153 15.52 20.84 4.98
C ARG A 153 15.18 21.85 3.89
N VAL A 154 15.81 23.02 3.89
CA VAL A 154 15.62 24.05 2.87
C VAL A 154 16.01 23.52 1.47
N ALA A 155 17.15 22.81 1.35
CA ALA A 155 17.57 22.23 0.09
C ALA A 155 16.58 21.17 -0.44
N TYR A 156 15.99 20.35 0.44
CA TYR A 156 14.94 19.40 0.07
C TYR A 156 13.66 20.09 -0.40
N GLU A 157 13.21 21.14 0.28
CA GLU A 157 12.02 21.91 -0.16
C GLU A 157 12.21 22.50 -1.56
N GLN A 158 13.40 23.05 -1.83
CA GLN A 158 13.74 23.56 -3.15
C GLN A 158 13.76 22.42 -4.19
N PHE A 159 14.47 21.33 -3.88
CA PHE A 159 14.55 20.15 -4.75
C PHE A 159 13.17 19.62 -5.13
N VAL A 160 12.28 19.42 -4.16
CA VAL A 160 10.94 18.89 -4.40
C VAL A 160 10.08 19.85 -5.23
N THR A 161 10.26 21.16 -5.05
CA THR A 161 9.55 22.17 -5.85
C THR A 161 9.98 22.15 -7.32
N GLU A 162 11.26 21.85 -7.58
CA GLU A 162 11.85 21.82 -8.93
C GLU A 162 11.78 20.41 -9.58
N TYR A 163 11.41 19.38 -8.81
CA TYR A 163 11.39 17.99 -9.27
C TYR A 163 10.27 17.74 -10.29
N THR A 164 10.65 17.26 -11.48
CA THR A 164 9.71 17.03 -12.60
C THR A 164 9.73 15.62 -13.16
N ASP A 165 10.63 14.75 -12.68
CA ASP A 165 10.81 13.41 -13.24
C ASP A 165 9.67 12.44 -12.89
N ALA A 166 8.91 12.72 -11.82
CA ALA A 166 7.76 11.94 -11.41
C ALA A 166 6.74 12.79 -10.62
N PRO A 167 5.47 12.35 -10.53
CA PRO A 167 4.51 12.93 -9.58
C PRO A 167 5.06 12.87 -8.15
N VAL A 168 4.80 13.94 -7.37
CA VAL A 168 5.20 14.03 -5.97
C VAL A 168 3.97 13.98 -5.07
N LEU A 169 4.03 13.13 -4.04
CA LEU A 169 3.13 13.14 -2.89
C LEU A 169 3.89 13.63 -1.66
N THR A 170 3.59 14.84 -1.21
CA THR A 170 4.15 15.39 0.03
C THR A 170 3.28 15.00 1.21
N ILE A 171 3.91 14.45 2.25
CA ILE A 171 3.26 14.05 3.51
C ILE A 171 3.95 14.81 4.64
N ASP A 172 3.18 15.66 5.32
CA ASP A 172 3.65 16.33 6.53
C ASP A 172 3.63 15.35 7.71
N THR A 173 4.77 15.20 8.36
CA THR A 173 4.98 14.28 9.48
C THR A 173 5.26 14.99 10.81
N ASN A 174 4.94 16.28 10.93
CA ASN A 174 5.13 17.03 12.18
C ASN A 174 4.20 16.52 13.29
N GLU A 175 2.93 16.29 12.95
CA GLU A 175 1.90 15.81 13.87
C GLU A 175 1.47 14.36 13.59
N LEU A 176 2.18 13.68 12.68
CA LEU A 176 1.87 12.33 12.21
C LEU A 176 2.93 11.32 12.73
N ASP A 177 2.51 10.41 13.61
CA ASP A 177 3.29 9.27 14.09
C ASP A 177 2.84 7.96 13.44
N PHE A 178 3.04 7.83 12.13
CA PHE A 178 2.80 6.56 11.41
C PHE A 178 3.70 5.40 11.91
N VAL A 179 4.68 5.68 12.77
CA VAL A 179 5.55 4.65 13.34
C VAL A 179 4.83 3.93 14.47
N GLN A 180 4.22 4.64 15.41
CA GLN A 180 3.52 4.07 16.56
C GLN A 180 1.99 3.98 16.39
N ASN A 181 1.40 4.86 15.59
CA ASN A 181 -0.04 4.90 15.34
C ASN A 181 -0.40 4.14 14.05
N GLU A 182 -1.17 3.07 14.19
CA GLU A 182 -1.59 2.21 13.08
C GLU A 182 -2.63 2.87 12.17
N ASP A 183 -3.51 3.72 12.72
CA ASP A 183 -4.52 4.43 11.94
C ASP A 183 -3.87 5.49 11.05
N GLU A 184 -2.94 6.26 11.59
CA GLU A 184 -2.15 7.24 10.83
C GLU A 184 -1.25 6.58 9.79
N ARG A 185 -0.69 5.40 10.10
CA ARG A 185 0.03 4.59 9.12
C ARG A 185 -0.87 4.14 7.98
N THR A 186 -2.07 3.68 8.30
CA THR A 186 -3.06 3.28 7.31
C THR A 186 -3.43 4.47 6.42
N LEU A 187 -3.67 5.64 7.01
CA LEU A 187 -3.92 6.88 6.28
C LEU A 187 -2.79 7.21 5.29
N VAL A 188 -1.53 7.13 5.71
CA VAL A 188 -0.36 7.38 4.83
C VAL A 188 -0.33 6.39 3.67
N ILE A 189 -0.52 5.10 3.95
CA ILE A 189 -0.49 4.07 2.91
C ILE A 189 -1.64 4.25 1.93
N ASP A 190 -2.82 4.64 2.40
CA ASP A 190 -3.99 4.86 1.56
C ASP A 190 -3.83 6.09 0.67
N GLN A 191 -3.19 7.17 1.15
CA GLN A 191 -2.81 8.30 0.30
C GLN A 191 -1.86 7.86 -0.83
N ILE A 192 -0.86 7.03 -0.51
CA ILE A 192 0.09 6.50 -1.50
C ILE A 192 -0.63 5.61 -2.52
N ARG A 193 -1.49 4.69 -2.06
CA ARG A 193 -2.33 3.84 -2.93
C ARG A 193 -3.21 4.66 -3.86
N GLY A 194 -3.92 5.64 -3.30
CA GLY A 194 -4.76 6.56 -4.05
C GLY A 194 -3.98 7.30 -5.12
N LYS A 195 -2.75 7.74 -4.83
CA LYS A 195 -1.87 8.36 -5.84
C LYS A 195 -1.35 7.42 -6.90
N LEU A 196 -1.12 6.14 -6.55
CA LEU A 196 -0.74 5.12 -7.51
C LEU A 196 -1.92 4.60 -8.35
N GLY A 197 -3.15 5.03 -8.08
CA GLY A 197 -4.35 4.46 -8.69
C GLY A 197 -4.59 2.99 -8.32
N VAL A 198 -3.88 2.50 -7.29
CA VAL A 198 -4.15 1.20 -6.66
C VAL A 198 -5.33 1.46 -5.74
N GLY A 199 -6.51 0.93 -6.06
CA GLY A 199 -7.75 1.23 -5.35
C GLY A 199 -7.63 1.19 -3.81
N PRO A 200 -8.51 1.89 -3.09
CA PRO A 200 -8.39 2.04 -1.64
C PRO A 200 -8.30 0.70 -0.93
N ARG A 201 -7.55 0.68 0.18
CA ARG A 201 -7.51 -0.45 1.11
C ARG A 201 -8.94 -0.70 1.59
N GLN A 202 -9.43 -1.94 1.44
CA GLN A 202 -10.68 -2.33 2.06
C GLN A 202 -10.42 -2.38 3.57
N ALA A 203 -10.92 -1.39 4.33
CA ALA A 203 -10.81 -1.39 5.78
C ALA A 203 -11.55 -2.62 6.35
N ALA A 204 -10.96 -3.31 7.33
CA ALA A 204 -11.72 -4.25 8.16
C ALA A 204 -12.74 -3.44 8.97
N LEU A 205 -14.03 -3.53 8.63
CA LEU A 205 -15.15 -2.76 9.20
C LEU A 205 -15.07 -2.51 10.72
N PRO A 206 -15.02 -1.25 11.18
CA PRO A 206 -15.46 -0.96 12.55
C PRO A 206 -16.14 0.42 12.63
N GLY A 207 -17.44 0.48 12.91
CA GLY A 207 -17.87 0.13 14.23
C GLY A 207 -19.21 -0.62 14.36
N LEU A 208 -19.60 -1.12 15.52
CA LEU A 208 -19.13 -0.66 16.84
C LEU A 208 -18.90 0.89 16.84
N ARG A 209 -19.87 1.62 16.24
CA ARG A 209 -20.28 3.05 16.37
C ARG A 209 -19.35 4.19 15.86
N GLU A 210 -19.81 5.37 15.41
CA GLU A 210 -21.14 5.96 15.08
C GLU A 210 -20.93 7.25 14.21
N ASN A 211 -21.81 7.45 13.22
CA ASN A 211 -22.25 8.70 12.56
C ASN A 211 -21.24 9.66 11.87
N ASP A 212 -21.18 9.64 10.53
CA ASP A 212 -21.75 10.71 9.68
C ASP A 212 -21.75 10.33 8.17
N HIS A 213 -22.74 10.85 7.43
CA HIS A 213 -22.99 10.75 5.98
C HIS A 213 -23.91 9.64 5.45
N THR A 214 -25.20 9.96 5.51
CA THR A 214 -26.28 9.48 4.63
C THR A 214 -26.06 9.92 3.17
N VAL A 215 -25.89 8.95 2.26
CA VAL A 215 -26.45 9.03 0.89
C VAL A 215 -27.30 7.77 0.72
N ALA A 216 -28.62 7.96 0.65
CA ALA A 216 -29.58 6.89 0.50
C ALA A 216 -29.50 6.32 -0.92
N ILE A 217 -28.76 5.23 -1.09
CA ILE A 217 -28.91 4.34 -2.24
C ILE A 217 -29.89 3.27 -1.79
N ASN A 218 -31.04 3.17 -2.46
CA ASN A 218 -32.10 2.23 -2.11
C ASN A 218 -32.15 1.14 -3.19
N PRO A 219 -31.43 0.00 -3.06
CA PRO A 219 -31.37 -1.02 -4.11
C PRO A 219 -32.61 -1.94 -4.12
N ILE A 220 -33.60 -1.70 -3.24
CA ILE A 220 -34.62 -2.69 -2.87
C ILE A 220 -35.75 -2.84 -3.93
N ALA A 221 -35.77 -2.06 -5.01
CA ALA A 221 -36.85 -2.14 -6.00
C ALA A 221 -36.93 -3.50 -6.76
N HIS A 222 -35.84 -4.27 -6.83
CA HIS A 222 -35.78 -5.53 -7.59
C HIS A 222 -36.04 -6.82 -6.77
N LEU A 223 -36.16 -6.72 -5.43
CA LEU A 223 -36.47 -7.88 -4.58
C LEU A 223 -37.94 -8.33 -4.69
N SER A 224 -38.79 -7.58 -5.39
CA SER A 224 -40.19 -7.95 -5.67
C SER A 224 -40.37 -9.21 -6.54
N LYS A 225 -39.26 -9.80 -7.03
CA LYS A 225 -39.27 -11.08 -7.78
C LYS A 225 -39.05 -12.32 -6.91
N PHE A 226 -38.65 -12.18 -5.64
CA PHE A 226 -38.55 -13.29 -4.71
C PHE A 226 -39.81 -13.27 -3.83
N ASP A 227 -40.70 -14.23 -4.03
CA ASP A 227 -41.96 -14.31 -3.29
C ASP A 227 -41.70 -14.26 -1.78
N ALA A 228 -42.07 -13.14 -1.15
CA ALA A 228 -41.85 -12.88 0.27
C ALA A 228 -42.54 -13.90 1.20
N ASP A 229 -43.51 -14.66 0.66
CA ASP A 229 -44.25 -15.68 1.38
C ASP A 229 -43.46 -17.00 1.58
N ASP A 230 -42.30 -17.16 0.92
CA ASP A 230 -41.40 -18.33 1.09
C ASP A 230 -40.14 -18.02 1.94
N ALA A 231 -40.19 -16.94 2.72
CA ALA A 231 -39.08 -16.47 3.56
C ALA A 231 -38.82 -17.33 4.83
N GLY A 232 -39.45 -18.50 4.93
CA GLY A 232 -39.17 -19.48 5.97
C GLY A 232 -37.80 -20.13 5.72
N LEU A 233 -36.91 -20.12 6.71
CA LEU A 233 -35.59 -20.78 6.65
C LEU A 233 -35.65 -22.30 6.34
N GLU A 234 -36.85 -22.89 6.28
CA GLU A 234 -37.07 -24.32 6.16
C GLU A 234 -37.93 -24.74 4.93
N THR A 235 -38.45 -23.81 4.11
CA THR A 235 -39.49 -24.10 3.09
C THR A 235 -39.03 -24.17 1.61
N SER A 236 -37.80 -23.78 1.27
CA SER A 236 -37.30 -23.84 -0.13
C SER A 236 -37.07 -25.28 -0.63
N GLU A 237 -37.56 -25.58 -1.85
CA GLU A 237 -37.33 -26.84 -2.58
C GLU A 237 -35.89 -26.97 -3.15
N ARG A 238 -35.16 -25.87 -3.30
CA ARG A 238 -33.76 -25.86 -3.78
C ARG A 238 -32.83 -25.38 -2.69
N ARG A 239 -31.83 -26.20 -2.37
CA ARG A 239 -31.00 -26.04 -1.18
C ARG A 239 -29.54 -25.84 -1.55
N LEU A 240 -28.82 -25.07 -0.74
CA LEU A 240 -27.40 -24.82 -0.93
C LEU A 240 -26.60 -26.15 -0.92
N GLY A 241 -27.09 -27.14 -0.18
CA GLY A 241 -26.58 -28.50 -0.20
C GLY A 241 -26.66 -29.22 -1.56
N ASP A 242 -27.60 -28.85 -2.45
CA ASP A 242 -27.69 -29.41 -3.81
C ASP A 242 -26.53 -28.92 -4.68
N PHE A 243 -26.22 -27.62 -4.59
CA PHE A 243 -25.08 -27.01 -5.28
C PHE A 243 -23.74 -27.52 -4.73
N GLN A 244 -23.62 -27.72 -3.41
CA GLN A 244 -22.43 -28.35 -2.83
C GLN A 244 -22.21 -29.76 -3.38
N ARG A 245 -23.25 -30.60 -3.46
CA ARG A 245 -23.14 -31.95 -4.04
C ARG A 245 -22.77 -31.92 -5.52
N PHE A 246 -23.41 -31.05 -6.30
CA PHE A 246 -23.07 -30.85 -7.71
C PHE A 246 -21.58 -30.51 -7.89
N HIS A 247 -21.06 -29.52 -7.18
CA HIS A 247 -19.64 -29.13 -7.29
C HIS A 247 -18.69 -30.24 -6.84
N HIS A 248 -19.06 -30.98 -5.80
CA HIS A 248 -18.25 -32.12 -5.34
C HIS A 248 -18.17 -33.23 -6.42
N GLU A 249 -19.29 -33.58 -7.04
CA GLU A 249 -19.34 -34.59 -8.11
C GLU A 249 -18.65 -34.10 -9.39
N PHE A 250 -18.84 -32.81 -9.73
CA PHE A 250 -18.22 -32.18 -10.89
C PHE A 250 -16.69 -32.16 -10.78
N ASP A 251 -16.15 -31.77 -9.62
CA ASP A 251 -14.70 -31.76 -9.39
C ASP A 251 -14.09 -33.17 -9.41
N GLN A 252 -14.81 -34.17 -8.87
CA GLN A 252 -14.37 -35.57 -8.94
C GLN A 252 -14.35 -36.11 -10.37
N LEU A 253 -15.38 -35.80 -11.16
CA LEU A 253 -15.50 -36.26 -12.55
C LEU A 253 -14.39 -35.68 -13.43
N HIS A 254 -14.09 -34.39 -13.25
CA HIS A 254 -13.11 -33.66 -14.06
C HIS A 254 -11.68 -33.68 -13.49
N ARG A 255 -11.48 -34.31 -12.31
CA ARG A 255 -10.19 -34.39 -11.60
C ARG A 255 -9.56 -33.01 -11.37
N PHE A 256 -10.39 -32.04 -10.98
CA PHE A 256 -9.90 -30.71 -10.63
C PHE A 256 -9.05 -30.76 -9.36
N ASP A 257 -8.15 -29.79 -9.24
CA ASP A 257 -7.21 -29.72 -8.13
C ASP A 257 -7.95 -29.43 -6.81
N THR A 258 -7.76 -30.30 -5.83
CA THR A 258 -8.33 -30.18 -4.49
C THR A 258 -7.46 -29.36 -3.54
N ASP A 259 -6.37 -28.78 -4.02
CA ASP A 259 -5.50 -27.91 -3.23
C ASP A 259 -6.29 -26.71 -2.68
N LEU A 260 -6.38 -26.67 -1.35
CA LEU A 260 -7.17 -25.67 -0.64
C LEU A 260 -6.61 -24.26 -0.82
N PHE A 261 -5.30 -24.12 -0.93
CA PHE A 261 -4.64 -22.84 -1.10
C PHE A 261 -4.86 -22.30 -2.51
N LEU A 262 -4.77 -23.16 -3.54
CA LEU A 262 -5.05 -22.78 -4.92
C LEU A 262 -6.52 -22.36 -5.10
N ASN A 263 -7.47 -23.13 -4.58
CA ASN A 263 -8.88 -22.79 -4.66
C ASN A 263 -9.24 -21.54 -3.83
N PHE A 264 -8.51 -21.27 -2.75
CA PHE A 264 -8.63 -20.02 -2.01
C PHE A 264 -8.07 -18.83 -2.81
N ALA A 265 -6.96 -19.01 -3.53
CA ALA A 265 -6.42 -17.98 -4.42
C ALA A 265 -7.38 -17.67 -5.57
N LEU A 266 -7.99 -18.68 -6.19
CA LEU A 266 -9.00 -18.50 -7.23
C LEU A 266 -10.25 -17.79 -6.69
N LEU A 267 -10.73 -18.12 -5.48
CA LEU A 267 -11.80 -17.36 -4.82
C LEU A 267 -11.44 -15.86 -4.67
N GLN A 268 -10.19 -15.53 -4.36
CA GLN A 268 -9.76 -14.12 -4.26
C GLN A 268 -9.78 -13.40 -5.61
N GLU A 269 -9.50 -14.12 -6.70
CA GLU A 269 -9.57 -13.61 -8.07
C GLU A 269 -11.03 -13.30 -8.44
N GLU A 270 -11.96 -14.24 -8.26
CA GLU A 270 -13.39 -14.04 -8.54
C GLU A 270 -14.01 -12.91 -7.70
N ILE A 271 -13.59 -12.75 -6.44
CA ILE A 271 -14.05 -11.62 -5.60
C ILE A 271 -13.57 -10.28 -6.19
N GLY A 272 -12.39 -10.26 -6.82
CA GLY A 272 -11.87 -9.09 -7.53
C GLY A 272 -12.69 -8.76 -8.77
N GLU A 273 -13.05 -9.77 -9.57
CA GLU A 273 -13.86 -9.62 -10.79
C GLU A 273 -15.30 -9.17 -10.45
N LEU A 274 -15.93 -9.79 -9.44
CA LEU A 274 -17.21 -9.33 -8.88
C LEU A 274 -17.17 -7.87 -8.42
N SER A 275 -16.08 -7.46 -7.76
CA SER A 275 -15.92 -6.08 -7.29
C SER A 275 -15.84 -5.09 -8.45
N HIS A 276 -15.17 -5.48 -9.55
CA HIS A 276 -15.10 -4.67 -10.76
C HIS A 276 -16.50 -4.49 -11.39
N GLU A 277 -17.26 -5.57 -11.54
CA GLU A 277 -18.60 -5.54 -12.11
C GLU A 277 -19.60 -4.77 -11.22
N LEU A 278 -19.49 -4.87 -9.90
CA LEU A 278 -20.32 -4.10 -8.97
C LEU A 278 -20.06 -2.59 -9.06
N ILE A 279 -18.80 -2.18 -9.19
CA ILE A 279 -18.44 -0.76 -9.36
C ILE A 279 -18.99 -0.23 -10.69
N THR A 280 -18.84 -1.02 -11.76
CA THR A 280 -19.39 -0.69 -13.08
C THR A 280 -20.91 -0.57 -13.02
N TRP A 281 -21.59 -1.55 -12.43
CA TRP A 281 -23.04 -1.52 -12.23
C TRP A 281 -23.48 -0.30 -11.41
N TRP A 282 -22.76 0.04 -10.33
CA TRP A 282 -23.09 1.19 -9.49
C TRP A 282 -22.98 2.51 -10.26
N ARG A 283 -21.91 2.68 -11.03
CA ARG A 283 -21.67 3.89 -11.84
C ARG A 283 -22.69 4.05 -12.96
N ASP A 284 -23.09 2.95 -13.57
CA ASP A 284 -23.97 2.97 -14.74
C ASP A 284 -25.46 3.13 -14.38
N HIS A 285 -25.82 3.02 -13.09
CA HIS A 285 -27.20 3.08 -12.59
C HIS A 285 -27.54 4.29 -11.70
N GLU A 286 -26.80 5.40 -11.86
CA GLU A 286 -27.07 6.66 -11.12
C GLU A 286 -28.42 7.31 -11.52
N ASP A 287 -28.99 7.00 -12.70
CA ASP A 287 -30.20 7.67 -13.21
C ASP A 287 -31.31 6.77 -13.82
N HIS A 288 -31.14 5.45 -13.95
CA HIS A 288 -32.13 4.57 -14.63
C HIS A 288 -32.37 3.22 -13.92
N LYS A 289 -33.56 2.61 -14.16
CA LYS A 289 -33.98 1.33 -13.57
C LYS A 289 -32.94 0.23 -13.83
N PRO A 290 -32.44 -0.46 -12.79
CA PRO A 290 -31.34 -1.38 -12.96
C PRO A 290 -31.78 -2.73 -13.47
N GLU A 291 -31.46 -3.04 -14.72
CA GLU A 291 -31.38 -4.43 -15.14
C GLU A 291 -30.04 -4.99 -14.64
N VAL A 292 -30.10 -6.11 -13.90
CA VAL A 292 -28.89 -6.81 -13.45
C VAL A 292 -28.18 -7.32 -14.70
N SER A 293 -26.94 -6.90 -14.92
CA SER A 293 -26.12 -7.36 -16.04
C SER A 293 -25.86 -8.87 -15.92
N ASP A 294 -25.86 -9.58 -17.06
CA ASP A 294 -25.44 -10.98 -17.13
C ASP A 294 -24.00 -11.15 -16.59
N ALA A 295 -23.13 -10.16 -16.82
CA ALA A 295 -21.77 -10.16 -16.28
C ALA A 295 -21.78 -10.20 -14.75
N LEU A 296 -22.49 -9.27 -14.11
CA LEU A 296 -22.61 -9.23 -12.65
C LEU A 296 -23.22 -10.53 -12.08
N SER A 297 -24.19 -11.11 -12.78
CA SER A 297 -24.81 -12.38 -12.38
C SER A 297 -23.83 -13.55 -12.45
N ASN A 298 -22.95 -13.60 -13.45
CA ASN A 298 -21.92 -14.61 -13.60
C ASN A 298 -20.88 -14.51 -12.47
N GLU A 299 -20.39 -13.30 -12.18
CA GLU A 299 -19.41 -13.10 -11.12
C GLU A 299 -19.92 -13.55 -9.73
N PHE A 300 -21.21 -13.29 -9.45
CA PHE A 300 -21.84 -13.80 -8.22
C PHE A 300 -21.88 -15.35 -8.19
N ALA A 301 -22.09 -15.98 -9.34
CA ALA A 301 -22.10 -17.43 -9.46
C ALA A 301 -20.70 -18.02 -9.30
N ASP A 302 -19.67 -17.38 -9.84
CA ASP A 302 -18.28 -17.84 -9.77
C ASP A 302 -17.72 -17.73 -8.35
N VAL A 303 -17.99 -16.63 -7.65
CA VAL A 303 -17.67 -16.51 -6.21
C VAL A 303 -18.37 -17.60 -5.39
N LEU A 304 -19.67 -17.86 -5.67
CA LEU A 304 -20.40 -18.92 -4.99
C LEU A 304 -19.79 -20.30 -5.29
N ALA A 305 -19.40 -20.58 -6.53
CA ALA A 305 -18.80 -21.84 -6.93
C ALA A 305 -17.54 -22.16 -6.12
N TYR A 306 -16.59 -21.22 -6.01
CA TYR A 306 -15.37 -21.45 -5.23
C TYR A 306 -15.62 -21.52 -3.72
N LEU A 307 -16.59 -20.79 -3.20
CA LEU A 307 -17.00 -20.93 -1.80
C LEU A 307 -17.53 -22.34 -1.50
N LEU A 308 -18.34 -22.90 -2.40
CA LEU A 308 -18.86 -24.26 -2.30
C LEU A 308 -17.72 -25.29 -2.39
N LYS A 309 -16.74 -25.09 -3.28
CA LYS A 309 -15.54 -25.95 -3.40
C LYS A 309 -14.73 -25.97 -2.10
N LEU A 310 -14.43 -24.81 -1.53
CA LEU A 310 -13.71 -24.72 -0.27
C LEU A 310 -14.48 -25.37 0.88
N ALA A 311 -15.80 -25.18 0.96
CA ALA A 311 -16.63 -25.85 1.94
C ALA A 311 -16.56 -27.38 1.78
N ASN A 312 -16.62 -27.90 0.56
CA ASN A 312 -16.49 -29.33 0.28
C ASN A 312 -15.11 -29.88 0.69
N TYR A 313 -14.01 -29.19 0.34
CA TYR A 313 -12.65 -29.64 0.65
C TYR A 313 -12.30 -29.54 2.14
N THR A 314 -13.01 -28.70 2.89
CA THR A 314 -12.90 -28.60 4.35
C THR A 314 -13.90 -29.48 5.10
N GLY A 315 -14.80 -30.18 4.39
CA GLY A 315 -15.83 -31.02 4.99
C GLY A 315 -16.95 -30.24 5.69
N ILE A 316 -17.16 -28.98 5.33
CA ILE A 316 -18.18 -28.10 5.89
C ILE A 316 -19.47 -28.23 5.07
N ASP A 317 -20.54 -28.67 5.73
CA ASP A 317 -21.91 -28.46 5.25
C ASP A 317 -22.27 -26.98 5.45
N LEU A 318 -22.20 -26.21 4.35
CA LEU A 318 -22.32 -24.76 4.36
C LEU A 318 -23.75 -24.33 4.68
N GLU A 319 -24.75 -25.09 4.22
CA GLU A 319 -26.16 -24.82 4.51
C GLU A 319 -26.44 -24.98 6.01
N THR A 320 -26.04 -26.11 6.59
CA THR A 320 -26.22 -26.38 8.02
C THR A 320 -25.47 -25.33 8.87
N ALA A 321 -24.25 -24.97 8.47
CA ALA A 321 -23.46 -23.94 9.14
C ALA A 321 -24.15 -22.56 9.08
N TYR A 322 -24.65 -22.18 7.91
CA TYR A 322 -25.34 -20.90 7.69
C TYR A 322 -26.65 -20.82 8.50
N LEU A 323 -27.51 -21.84 8.40
CA LEU A 323 -28.78 -21.90 9.13
C LEU A 323 -28.58 -21.82 10.65
N ARG A 324 -27.57 -22.53 11.17
CA ARG A 324 -27.21 -22.47 12.60
C ARG A 324 -26.79 -21.05 13.00
N LYS A 325 -25.98 -20.38 12.18
CA LYS A 325 -25.52 -19.01 12.45
C LYS A 325 -26.67 -18.00 12.40
N MET A 326 -27.57 -18.11 11.42
CA MET A 326 -28.70 -17.20 11.29
C MET A 326 -29.71 -17.35 12.43
N LYS A 327 -29.98 -18.58 12.90
CA LYS A 327 -30.80 -18.80 14.12
C LYS A 327 -30.23 -18.08 15.35
N VAL A 328 -28.90 -18.03 15.50
CA VAL A 328 -28.24 -17.25 16.57
C VAL A 328 -28.36 -15.75 16.35
N ASN A 329 -28.25 -15.28 15.11
CA ASN A 329 -28.33 -13.85 14.80
C ASN A 329 -29.75 -13.27 14.94
N GLN A 330 -30.78 -14.06 14.68
CA GLN A 330 -32.20 -13.68 14.88
C GLN A 330 -32.55 -13.41 16.36
N GLN A 331 -31.80 -14.00 17.29
CA GLN A 331 -32.01 -13.80 18.74
C GLN A 331 -31.32 -12.55 19.29
N ARG A 332 -30.55 -11.83 18.45
CA ARG A 332 -29.85 -10.60 18.85
C ARG A 332 -30.79 -9.40 18.69
N GLN A 333 -30.88 -8.56 19.71
CA GLN A 333 -31.54 -7.26 19.60
C GLN A 333 -30.64 -6.29 18.85
N TRP A 334 -31.08 -5.86 17.67
CA TRP A 334 -30.43 -4.82 16.89
C TRP A 334 -31.11 -3.50 17.24
N GLY A 335 -30.37 -2.51 17.74
CA GLY A 335 -30.95 -1.22 18.13
C GLY A 335 -31.57 -0.51 16.94
N SER A 336 -32.81 -0.03 17.10
CA SER A 336 -33.51 0.74 16.06
C SER A 336 -32.83 2.12 15.89
N PRO A 337 -32.65 2.62 14.65
CA PRO A 337 -32.22 3.99 14.43
C PRO A 337 -33.34 4.93 14.91
N GLN A 338 -33.10 5.73 15.95
CA GLN A 338 -34.00 6.83 16.30
C GLN A 338 -33.83 7.93 15.25
N GLY A 339 -34.95 8.33 14.66
CA GLY A 339 -35.03 9.06 13.39
C GLY A 339 -34.93 10.57 13.46
#